data_AF-A0A2S7TB08-F1
#
_entry.id   AF-A0A2S7TB08-F1
#
_cell.length_a   1.000
_cell.length_b   1.000
_cell.length_c   1.000
_cell.angle_alpha   90.00
_cell.angle_beta   90.00
_cell.angle_gamma   90.00
#
_symmetry.space_group_name_H-M   'P 1'
#
loop_
_entity.id
_entity.type
_entity.pdbx_description
1 polymer ?
#
loop_
_entity_poly.entity_id
_entity_poly.type
_entity_poly.pdbx_seq_one_letter_code
_entity_poly.pdbx_strand_id
1 'polypeptide(L)'
;MMVRRNQFIGLALLNLLILFSLISCQEKRSPNYLEFYKINIVSPNPKATFDSIQKLHGLPVYWDYEEGNGYASGGLALSNGFLDIKTYYDNSVVEASPMELVLDSNLPDSITFQKLKTAGLQPNEPFKMEGWFWSVVSIADLKIMEDRSNGVYVTHYDDYDFHKRTADSIQDLTDKRIDTIRIYSESSDKFEANWKKITLNENAPVVTFIKDSINRIELIIK
;
A
#
# COMPACT_ATOMS: atom_id res chain seq x y z
N MET A 1 33.60 -31.92 -48.79
CA MET A 1 32.28 -31.63 -48.15
C MET A 1 32.50 -31.20 -46.71
N MET A 2 32.67 -29.90 -46.44
CA MET A 2 33.03 -29.40 -45.10
C MET A 2 32.36 -28.06 -44.75
N VAL A 3 31.17 -27.79 -45.29
CA VAL A 3 30.52 -26.46 -45.12
C VAL A 3 29.16 -26.54 -44.38
N ARG A 4 28.61 -27.74 -44.12
CA ARG A 4 27.28 -27.89 -43.50
C ARG A 4 27.26 -28.08 -41.97
N ARG A 5 28.41 -28.23 -41.30
CA ARG A 5 28.45 -28.41 -39.82
C ARG A 5 28.47 -27.10 -39.03
N ASN A 6 28.97 -26.01 -39.60
CA ASN A 6 29.09 -24.73 -38.89
C ASN A 6 27.80 -23.90 -38.85
N GLN A 7 26.82 -24.19 -39.70
CA GLN A 7 25.55 -23.45 -39.73
C GLN A 7 24.57 -23.89 -38.64
N PHE A 8 24.58 -25.17 -38.23
CA PHE A 8 23.70 -25.68 -37.17
C PHE A 8 24.12 -25.21 -35.77
N ILE A 9 25.43 -25.06 -35.51
CA ILE A 9 25.95 -24.56 -34.23
C ILE A 9 25.62 -23.07 -34.07
N GLY A 10 25.73 -22.28 -35.14
CA GLY A 10 25.36 -20.86 -35.14
C GLY A 10 23.87 -20.63 -34.88
N LEU A 11 22.98 -21.47 -35.43
CA LEU A 11 21.55 -21.37 -35.23
C LEU A 11 21.12 -21.81 -33.81
N ALA A 12 21.79 -22.79 -33.23
CA ALA A 12 21.54 -23.23 -31.86
C ALA A 12 22.04 -22.20 -30.82
N LEU A 13 23.21 -21.60 -31.03
CA LEU A 13 23.74 -20.51 -30.19
C LEU A 13 22.87 -19.25 -30.25
N LEU A 14 22.33 -18.92 -31.41
CA LEU A 14 21.42 -17.78 -31.57
C LEU A 14 20.09 -18.00 -30.83
N ASN A 15 19.51 -19.20 -30.88
CA ASN A 15 18.31 -19.54 -30.12
C ASN A 15 18.56 -19.58 -28.60
N LEU A 16 19.75 -20.02 -28.16
CA LEU A 16 20.16 -19.93 -26.75
C LEU A 16 20.33 -18.49 -26.29
N LEU A 17 20.92 -17.61 -27.11
CA LEU A 17 21.05 -16.18 -26.78
C LEU A 17 19.68 -15.49 -26.71
N ILE A 18 18.73 -15.85 -27.58
CA ILE A 18 17.36 -15.30 -27.56
C ILE A 18 16.55 -15.83 -26.35
N LEU A 19 16.74 -17.09 -25.95
CA LEU A 19 16.17 -17.59 -24.70
C LEU A 19 16.77 -16.87 -23.48
N PHE A 20 18.08 -16.62 -23.47
CA PHE A 20 18.72 -15.92 -22.36
C PHE A 20 18.34 -14.43 -22.29
N SER A 21 18.12 -13.75 -23.41
CA SER A 21 17.68 -12.35 -23.41
C SER A 21 16.18 -12.18 -23.10
N LEU A 22 15.34 -13.19 -23.38
CA LEU A 22 13.96 -13.23 -22.89
C LEU A 22 13.88 -13.53 -21.38
N ILE A 23 14.84 -14.27 -20.83
CA ILE A 23 14.95 -14.49 -19.37
C ILE A 23 15.61 -13.28 -18.67
N SER A 24 16.50 -12.54 -19.34
CA SER A 24 17.22 -11.40 -18.74
C SER A 24 16.47 -10.07 -18.85
N CYS A 25 15.27 -10.04 -19.43
CA CYS A 25 14.32 -8.94 -19.26
C CYS A 25 13.35 -9.24 -18.10
N GLN A 26 13.80 -9.97 -17.08
CA GLN A 26 13.27 -9.76 -15.75
C GLN A 26 13.70 -8.35 -15.36
N GLU A 27 12.81 -7.39 -15.59
CA GLU A 27 12.82 -6.12 -14.87
C GLU A 27 13.24 -6.42 -13.43
N LYS A 28 14.25 -5.69 -12.99
CA LYS A 28 14.74 -5.68 -11.62
C LYS A 28 13.66 -5.06 -10.73
N ARG A 29 12.47 -5.68 -10.68
CA ARG A 29 11.39 -5.31 -9.78
C ARG A 29 11.92 -5.61 -8.38
N SER A 30 11.75 -4.63 -7.50
CA SER A 30 12.10 -4.74 -6.09
C SER A 30 11.70 -6.12 -5.56
N PRO A 31 12.54 -6.80 -4.77
CA PRO A 31 12.16 -8.07 -4.14
C PRO A 31 10.87 -7.93 -3.29
N ASN A 32 10.51 -6.70 -2.94
CA ASN A 32 9.27 -6.36 -2.25
C ASN A 32 8.20 -5.98 -3.27
N TYR A 33 7.14 -6.78 -3.30
CA TYR A 33 5.96 -6.54 -4.13
C TYR A 33 4.92 -5.64 -3.46
N LEU A 34 5.15 -5.28 -2.20
CA LEU A 34 4.33 -4.38 -1.41
C LEU A 34 5.10 -3.10 -1.10
N GLU A 35 4.44 -1.97 -1.27
CA GLU A 35 4.92 -0.65 -0.88
C GLU A 35 3.97 -0.03 0.14
N PHE A 36 4.50 0.76 1.06
CA PHE A 36 3.63 1.62 1.85
C PHE A 36 3.08 2.73 0.94
N TYR A 37 1.77 2.93 0.96
CA TYR A 37 1.11 3.87 0.06
C TYR A 37 0.46 5.03 0.82
N LYS A 38 -0.46 4.75 1.73
CA LYS A 38 -1.14 5.81 2.48
C LYS A 38 -1.64 5.36 3.85
N ILE A 39 -1.97 6.34 4.66
CA ILE A 39 -2.76 6.16 5.87
C ILE A 39 -4.10 6.85 5.65
N ASN A 40 -5.18 6.10 5.81
CA ASN A 40 -6.48 6.73 5.91
C ASN A 40 -6.75 7.11 7.37
N ILE A 41 -7.17 8.34 7.61
CA ILE A 41 -7.58 8.85 8.91
C ILE A 41 -9.08 9.08 8.83
N VAL A 42 -9.86 8.26 9.54
CA VAL A 42 -11.32 8.41 9.57
C VAL A 42 -11.68 9.38 10.69
N SER A 43 -12.28 10.50 10.32
CA SER A 43 -12.61 11.59 11.23
C SER A 43 -14.08 11.98 11.10
N PRO A 44 -14.79 12.25 12.21
CA PRO A 44 -16.16 12.77 12.16
C PRO A 44 -16.23 14.21 11.59
N ASN A 45 -15.10 14.90 11.51
CA ASN A 45 -15.00 16.22 10.88
C ASN A 45 -13.78 16.24 9.95
N PRO A 46 -13.87 15.56 8.79
CA PRO A 46 -12.71 15.30 7.94
C PRO A 46 -12.15 16.61 7.35
N LYS A 47 -12.99 17.57 6.97
CA LYS A 47 -12.52 18.88 6.46
C LYS A 47 -11.70 19.65 7.49
N ALA A 48 -12.20 19.80 8.72
CA ALA A 48 -11.47 20.52 9.77
C ALA A 48 -10.17 19.78 10.16
N THR A 49 -10.18 18.45 10.12
CA THR A 49 -9.00 17.61 10.37
C THR A 49 -7.96 17.79 9.27
N PHE A 50 -8.38 17.74 8.00
CA PHE A 50 -7.54 17.98 6.82
C PHE A 50 -6.87 19.36 6.92
N ASP A 51 -7.66 20.42 7.13
CA ASP A 51 -7.15 21.80 7.21
C ASP A 51 -6.14 21.97 8.36
N SER A 52 -6.41 21.33 9.50
CA SER A 52 -5.54 21.40 10.67
C SER A 52 -4.19 20.71 10.42
N ILE A 53 -4.20 19.51 9.83
CA ILE A 53 -2.99 18.76 9.49
C ILE A 53 -2.19 19.51 8.42
N GLN A 54 -2.86 19.98 7.36
CA GLN A 54 -2.24 20.75 6.28
C GLN A 54 -1.54 21.99 6.84
N LYS A 55 -2.22 22.76 7.69
CA LYS A 55 -1.66 23.98 8.31
C LYS A 55 -0.51 23.68 9.27
N LEU A 56 -0.62 22.61 10.07
CA LEU A 56 0.38 22.26 11.09
C LEU A 56 1.69 21.78 10.46
N HIS A 57 1.60 20.98 9.40
CA HIS A 57 2.76 20.31 8.80
C HIS A 57 3.20 20.92 7.46
N GLY A 58 2.41 21.83 6.88
CA GLY A 58 2.70 22.44 5.58
C GLY A 58 2.69 21.44 4.42
N LEU A 59 1.88 20.38 4.50
CA LEU A 59 1.86 19.32 3.50
C LEU A 59 1.17 19.79 2.21
N PRO A 60 1.71 19.45 1.01
CA PRO A 60 1.02 19.71 -0.25
C PRO A 60 -0.30 18.95 -0.33
N VAL A 61 -1.28 19.53 -1.01
CA VAL A 61 -2.53 18.83 -1.34
C VAL A 61 -2.26 17.88 -2.49
N TYR A 62 -2.55 16.59 -2.28
CA TYR A 62 -2.54 15.57 -3.33
C TYR A 62 -3.84 15.64 -4.14
N TRP A 63 -4.97 15.72 -3.45
CA TRP A 63 -6.27 15.92 -4.08
C TRP A 63 -7.16 16.71 -3.12
N ASP A 64 -7.94 17.63 -3.69
CA ASP A 64 -8.75 18.57 -2.93
C ASP A 64 -9.82 17.86 -2.12
N TYR A 65 -10.30 18.51 -1.05
CA TYR A 65 -11.41 17.94 -0.31
C TYR A 65 -12.68 17.90 -1.17
N GLU A 66 -13.23 16.71 -1.38
CA GLU A 66 -14.45 16.49 -2.15
C GLU A 66 -15.42 15.57 -1.42
N GLU A 67 -16.70 15.74 -1.70
CA GLU A 67 -17.79 14.91 -1.20
C GLU A 67 -18.39 14.13 -2.38
N GLY A 68 -18.46 12.80 -2.28
CA GLY A 68 -18.97 11.97 -3.36
C GLY A 68 -18.90 10.47 -3.06
N ASN A 69 -19.67 9.66 -3.78
CA ASN A 69 -19.60 8.19 -3.72
C ASN A 69 -19.72 7.58 -2.30
N GLY A 70 -20.52 8.20 -1.42
CA GLY A 70 -20.77 7.66 -0.07
C GLY A 70 -19.72 8.02 0.99
N TYR A 71 -18.75 8.87 0.67
CA TYR A 71 -17.78 9.40 1.62
C TYR A 71 -17.43 10.86 1.29
N ALA A 72 -16.71 11.51 2.20
CA ALA A 72 -15.98 12.73 1.90
C ALA A 72 -14.55 12.59 2.36
N SER A 73 -13.61 13.06 1.55
CA SER A 73 -12.20 13.00 1.90
C SER A 73 -11.36 14.06 1.23
N GLY A 74 -10.11 14.16 1.67
CA GLY A 74 -9.06 14.94 1.01
C GLY A 74 -7.70 14.32 1.29
N GLY A 75 -6.77 14.47 0.34
CA GLY A 75 -5.44 13.85 0.43
C GLY A 75 -4.32 14.86 0.61
N LEU A 76 -3.41 14.58 1.53
CA LEU A 76 -2.16 15.31 1.73
C LEU A 76 -0.98 14.44 1.33
N ALA A 77 -0.01 15.04 0.65
CA ALA A 77 1.18 14.37 0.15
C ALA A 77 2.30 14.32 1.19
N LEU A 78 3.02 13.20 1.22
CA LEU A 78 4.26 12.98 1.95
C LEU A 78 5.26 12.33 1.00
N SER A 79 6.55 12.52 1.22
CA SER A 79 7.60 12.01 0.32
C SER A 79 7.68 10.47 0.26
N ASN A 80 7.00 9.77 1.18
CA ASN A 80 6.92 8.32 1.19
C ASN A 80 5.49 7.80 1.25
N GLY A 81 4.47 8.61 0.98
CA GLY A 81 3.08 8.16 1.00
C GLY A 81 2.07 9.29 0.99
N PHE A 82 0.87 9.01 1.48
CA PHE A 82 -0.20 10.01 1.60
C PHE A 82 -0.94 9.91 2.93
N LEU A 83 -1.54 11.01 3.37
CA LEU A 83 -2.58 11.03 4.39
C LEU A 83 -3.91 11.27 3.68
N ASP A 84 -4.85 10.35 3.83
CA ASP A 84 -6.20 10.45 3.30
C ASP A 84 -7.18 10.66 4.45
N ILE A 85 -7.66 11.89 4.61
CA ILE A 85 -8.53 12.25 5.73
C ILE A 85 -9.96 12.13 5.25
N LYS A 86 -10.73 11.20 5.83
CA LYS A 86 -12.04 10.82 5.30
C LYS A 86 -13.13 10.63 6.35
N THR A 87 -14.38 10.68 5.94
CA THR A 87 -15.52 10.13 6.68
C THR A 87 -16.38 9.31 5.73
N TYR A 88 -16.99 8.26 6.24
CA TYR A 88 -18.01 7.50 5.52
C TYR A 88 -19.38 8.04 5.90
N TYR A 89 -20.26 8.25 4.90
CA TYR A 89 -21.65 8.63 5.14
C TYR A 89 -22.54 7.40 5.34
N ASP A 90 -22.17 6.29 4.70
CA ASP A 90 -22.82 5.00 4.84
C ASP A 90 -21.89 4.01 5.57
N ASN A 91 -22.18 3.76 6.84
CA ASN A 91 -21.45 2.79 7.67
C ASN A 91 -21.98 1.36 7.50
N SER A 92 -22.99 1.13 6.63
CA SER A 92 -23.58 -0.20 6.46
C SER A 92 -22.65 -1.19 5.77
N VAL A 93 -21.63 -0.70 5.07
CA VAL A 93 -20.71 -1.51 4.25
C VAL A 93 -19.34 -1.68 4.92
N VAL A 94 -18.91 -0.73 5.76
CA VAL A 94 -17.59 -0.75 6.41
C VAL A 94 -17.68 -0.20 7.83
N GLU A 95 -17.36 -1.03 8.84
CA GLU A 95 -17.07 -0.52 10.17
C GLU A 95 -15.71 0.19 10.10
N ALA A 96 -15.76 1.51 9.89
CA ALA A 96 -14.57 2.29 9.62
C ALA A 96 -13.66 2.34 10.85
N SER A 97 -12.42 1.86 10.68
CA SER A 97 -11.36 2.11 11.66
C SER A 97 -11.11 3.60 11.76
N PRO A 98 -10.81 4.17 12.95
CA PRO A 98 -10.29 5.54 13.02
C PRO A 98 -9.02 5.74 12.19
N MET A 99 -8.28 4.66 11.90
CA MET A 99 -7.11 4.71 11.03
C MET A 99 -6.81 3.39 10.32
N GLU A 100 -6.42 3.45 9.04
CA GLU A 100 -6.13 2.29 8.19
C GLU A 100 -4.78 2.48 7.49
N LEU A 101 -3.94 1.47 7.50
CA LEU A 101 -2.69 1.42 6.75
C LEU A 101 -2.95 0.76 5.39
N VAL A 102 -2.62 1.47 4.33
CA VAL A 102 -2.81 1.02 2.95
C VAL A 102 -1.46 0.73 2.34
N LEU A 103 -1.33 -0.49 1.85
CA LEU A 103 -0.19 -0.92 1.06
C LEU A 103 -0.60 -0.96 -0.41
N ASP A 104 0.33 -0.67 -1.32
CA ASP A 104 0.12 -0.83 -2.75
C ASP A 104 0.89 -2.04 -3.27
N SER A 105 0.34 -2.74 -4.26
CA SER A 105 0.94 -3.92 -4.87
C SER A 105 1.05 -3.76 -6.38
N ASN A 106 2.25 -4.00 -6.89
CA ASN A 106 2.52 -4.07 -8.33
C ASN A 106 2.15 -5.44 -8.95
N LEU A 107 1.57 -6.34 -8.16
CA LEU A 107 1.14 -7.66 -8.60
C LEU A 107 -0.39 -7.73 -8.68
N PRO A 108 -0.93 -8.50 -9.64
CA PRO A 108 -2.36 -8.82 -9.67
C PRO A 108 -2.87 -9.38 -8.34
N ASP A 109 -4.13 -9.08 -8.01
CA ASP A 109 -4.77 -9.47 -6.76
C ASP A 109 -4.64 -10.96 -6.41
N SER A 110 -4.83 -11.83 -7.40
CA SER A 110 -4.74 -13.27 -7.19
C SER A 110 -3.35 -13.69 -6.72
N ILE A 111 -2.30 -13.04 -7.22
CA ILE A 111 -0.92 -13.32 -6.82
C ILE A 111 -0.63 -12.69 -5.44
N THR A 112 -1.10 -11.46 -5.21
CA THR A 112 -1.00 -10.77 -3.92
C THR A 112 -1.64 -11.60 -2.81
N PHE A 113 -2.88 -12.06 -3.02
CA PHE A 113 -3.63 -12.93 -2.11
C PHE A 113 -2.86 -14.22 -1.78
N GLN A 114 -2.35 -14.93 -2.79
CA GLN A 114 -1.60 -16.18 -2.57
C GLN A 114 -0.28 -15.97 -1.83
N LYS A 115 0.43 -14.86 -2.11
CA LYS A 115 1.67 -14.50 -1.40
C LYS A 115 1.41 -14.18 0.07
N LEU A 116 0.38 -13.40 0.38
CA LEU A 116 -0.03 -13.11 1.77
C LEU A 116 -0.39 -14.40 2.52
N LYS A 117 -1.15 -15.30 1.87
CA LYS A 117 -1.52 -16.59 2.44
C LYS A 117 -0.31 -17.49 2.70
N THR A 118 0.64 -17.54 1.77
CA THR A 118 1.89 -18.31 1.92
C THR A 118 2.79 -17.74 3.02
N ALA A 119 2.74 -16.43 3.25
CA ALA A 119 3.41 -15.79 4.40
C ALA A 119 2.75 -16.13 5.75
N GLY A 120 1.64 -16.88 5.76
CA GLY A 120 0.94 -17.28 6.97
C GLY A 120 0.02 -16.20 7.54
N LEU A 121 -0.50 -15.32 6.68
CA LEU A 121 -1.57 -14.37 6.99
C LEU A 121 -2.94 -14.91 6.55
N GLN A 122 -4.00 -14.32 7.07
CA GLN A 122 -5.39 -14.56 6.67
C GLN A 122 -5.92 -13.39 5.80
N PRO A 123 -5.57 -13.32 4.51
CA PRO A 123 -6.20 -12.37 3.60
C PRO A 123 -7.64 -12.79 3.29
N ASN A 124 -8.53 -11.81 3.10
CA ASN A 124 -9.85 -12.02 2.52
C ASN A 124 -9.74 -12.06 0.99
N GLU A 125 -10.75 -12.64 0.34
CA GLU A 125 -10.81 -12.64 -1.13
C GLU A 125 -10.77 -11.20 -1.66
N PRO A 126 -10.03 -10.95 -2.77
CA PRO A 126 -10.00 -9.63 -3.38
C PRO A 126 -11.39 -9.16 -3.77
N PHE A 127 -11.67 -7.88 -3.57
CA PHE A 127 -12.91 -7.27 -4.03
C PHE A 127 -12.66 -5.92 -4.68
N LYS A 128 -13.58 -5.52 -5.54
CA LYS A 128 -13.58 -4.24 -6.25
C LYS A 128 -15.01 -3.73 -6.34
N MET A 129 -15.24 -2.49 -5.91
CA MET A 129 -16.55 -1.86 -6.05
C MET A 129 -16.75 -1.35 -7.47
N GLU A 130 -18.02 -1.28 -7.90
CA GLU A 130 -18.36 -0.69 -9.19
C GLU A 130 -17.89 0.78 -9.24
N GLY A 131 -17.28 1.16 -10.37
CA GLY A 131 -16.72 2.50 -10.56
C GLY A 131 -15.34 2.73 -9.94
N TRP A 132 -14.82 1.81 -9.12
CA TRP A 132 -13.43 1.90 -8.65
C TRP A 132 -12.47 1.48 -9.77
N PHE A 133 -11.31 2.13 -9.83
CA PHE A 133 -10.20 1.76 -10.72
C PHE A 133 -9.06 1.07 -9.95
N TRP A 134 -9.38 0.56 -8.77
CA TRP A 134 -8.51 -0.25 -7.92
C TRP A 134 -9.33 -1.30 -7.18
N SER A 135 -8.66 -2.35 -6.74
CA SER A 135 -9.20 -3.43 -5.90
C SER A 135 -8.56 -3.42 -4.51
N VAL A 136 -9.12 -4.22 -3.60
CA VAL A 136 -8.68 -4.32 -2.21
C VAL A 136 -8.55 -5.78 -1.79
N VAL A 137 -7.46 -6.09 -1.09
CA VAL A 137 -7.25 -7.34 -0.33
C VAL A 137 -7.02 -6.97 1.13
N SER A 138 -8.03 -7.17 1.99
CA SER A 138 -7.90 -6.92 3.44
C SER A 138 -7.25 -8.10 4.16
N ILE A 139 -6.53 -7.83 5.24
CA ILE A 139 -5.77 -8.83 6.01
C ILE A 139 -6.37 -8.94 7.41
N ALA A 140 -7.18 -9.97 7.64
CA ALA A 140 -7.94 -10.14 8.89
C ALA A 140 -7.05 -10.26 10.14
N ASP A 141 -5.81 -10.71 9.95
CA ASP A 141 -4.77 -10.84 10.98
C ASP A 141 -4.14 -9.51 11.42
N LEU A 142 -4.38 -8.44 10.67
CA LEU A 142 -3.77 -7.12 10.85
C LEU A 142 -4.82 -6.06 11.14
N LYS A 143 -5.75 -6.35 12.06
CA LYS A 143 -6.64 -5.34 12.61
C LYS A 143 -5.89 -4.53 13.68
N ILE A 144 -5.73 -3.23 13.45
CA ILE A 144 -4.97 -2.33 14.33
C ILE A 144 -5.71 -2.04 15.64
N MET A 145 -7.04 -1.96 15.59
CA MET A 145 -7.91 -1.74 16.76
C MET A 145 -8.93 -2.87 16.91
N GLU A 146 -8.44 -4.12 16.87
CA GLU A 146 -9.24 -5.35 17.05
C GLU A 146 -10.52 -5.34 16.19
N ASP A 147 -11.69 -5.59 16.77
CA ASP A 147 -12.94 -5.70 16.03
C ASP A 147 -13.34 -4.43 15.25
N ARG A 148 -12.77 -3.27 15.60
CA ARG A 148 -13.17 -1.96 15.07
C ARG A 148 -12.40 -1.51 13.84
N SER A 149 -11.52 -2.33 13.26
CA SER A 149 -10.69 -1.87 12.13
C SER A 149 -10.44 -2.91 11.04
N ASN A 150 -10.48 -2.47 9.78
CA ASN A 150 -9.83 -3.18 8.67
C ASN A 150 -8.30 -3.16 8.79
N GLY A 151 -7.75 -2.26 9.60
CA GLY A 151 -6.36 -2.21 10.04
C GLY A 151 -5.35 -2.04 8.91
N VAL A 152 -4.99 -3.13 8.23
CA VAL A 152 -4.08 -3.13 7.07
C VAL A 152 -4.76 -3.81 5.88
N TYR A 153 -4.73 -3.15 4.73
CA TYR A 153 -5.15 -3.76 3.47
C TYR A 153 -4.22 -3.37 2.33
N VAL A 154 -4.23 -4.19 1.28
CA VAL A 154 -3.45 -4.00 0.07
C VAL A 154 -4.38 -3.54 -1.05
N THR A 155 -3.94 -2.56 -1.85
CA THR A 155 -4.61 -2.14 -3.07
C THR A 155 -3.83 -2.56 -4.31
N HIS A 156 -4.55 -2.72 -5.42
CA HIS A 156 -3.96 -2.83 -6.75
C HIS A 156 -4.77 -1.96 -7.71
N TYR A 157 -4.09 -1.10 -8.45
CA TYR A 157 -4.69 -0.20 -9.43
C TYR A 157 -4.69 -0.83 -10.84
N ASP A 158 -5.79 -0.66 -11.59
CA ASP A 158 -5.94 -1.23 -12.95
C ASP A 158 -4.82 -0.75 -13.90
N ASP A 159 -4.48 0.54 -13.80
CA ASP A 159 -3.33 1.16 -14.49
C ASP A 159 -2.26 1.53 -13.45
N TYR A 160 -1.59 0.49 -12.94
CA TYR A 160 -0.58 0.61 -11.89
C TYR A 160 0.54 1.58 -12.27
N ASP A 161 1.06 1.51 -13.50
CA ASP A 161 2.20 2.33 -13.91
C ASP A 161 1.84 3.82 -14.00
N PHE A 162 0.65 4.14 -14.51
CA PHE A 162 0.16 5.52 -14.50
C PHE A 162 -0.06 6.02 -13.07
N HIS A 163 -0.71 5.20 -12.23
CA HIS A 163 -0.93 5.52 -10.83
C HIS A 163 0.38 5.81 -10.10
N LYS A 164 1.37 4.92 -10.24
CA LYS A 164 2.68 5.03 -9.60
C LYS A 164 3.43 6.29 -10.02
N ARG A 165 3.49 6.60 -11.32
CA ARG A 165 4.12 7.85 -11.80
C ARG A 165 3.45 9.10 -11.26
N THR A 166 2.11 9.09 -11.20
CA THR A 166 1.35 10.23 -10.67
C THR A 166 1.64 10.41 -9.18
N ALA A 167 1.59 9.31 -8.41
CA ALA A 167 1.92 9.32 -7.00
C ALA A 167 3.34 9.86 -6.76
N ASP A 168 4.35 9.28 -7.42
CA ASP A 168 5.75 9.69 -7.27
C ASP A 168 5.94 11.19 -7.60
N SER A 169 5.31 11.68 -8.69
CA SER A 169 5.42 13.10 -9.09
C SER A 169 4.87 14.09 -8.06
N ILE A 170 3.93 13.66 -7.22
CA ILE A 170 3.30 14.48 -6.19
C ILE A 170 4.09 14.36 -4.88
N GLN A 171 4.62 13.17 -4.59
CA GLN A 171 5.49 12.94 -3.44
C GLN A 171 6.80 13.75 -3.56
N ASP A 172 7.29 13.99 -4.77
CA ASP A 172 8.46 14.84 -5.06
C ASP A 172 8.24 16.33 -4.70
N LEU A 173 7.02 16.76 -4.40
CA LEU A 173 6.71 18.15 -4.01
C LEU A 173 7.02 18.46 -2.54
N THR A 174 7.42 17.46 -1.75
CA THR A 174 7.66 17.62 -0.32
C THR A 174 8.82 16.75 0.16
N ASP A 175 9.59 17.27 1.10
CA ASP A 175 10.58 16.49 1.85
C ASP A 175 9.97 15.86 3.12
N LYS A 176 8.70 16.19 3.43
CA LYS A 176 8.02 15.70 4.62
C LYS A 176 7.61 14.26 4.48
N ARG A 177 7.97 13.42 5.45
CA ARG A 177 7.68 11.97 5.42
C ARG A 177 7.11 11.48 6.73
N ILE A 178 6.34 10.39 6.68
CA ILE A 178 6.09 9.62 7.90
C ILE A 178 7.37 8.85 8.19
N ASP A 179 8.00 9.18 9.30
CA ASP A 179 9.19 8.50 9.80
C ASP A 179 8.80 7.24 10.58
N THR A 180 7.85 7.39 11.50
CA THR A 180 7.41 6.32 12.39
C THR A 180 5.89 6.31 12.54
N ILE A 181 5.31 5.11 12.54
CA ILE A 181 3.93 4.84 12.97
C ILE A 181 4.02 4.08 14.29
N ARG A 182 3.42 4.60 15.36
CA ARG A 182 3.34 3.89 16.65
C ARG A 182 1.92 3.42 16.88
N ILE A 183 1.77 2.12 17.08
CA ILE A 183 0.48 1.49 17.36
C ILE A 183 0.49 1.05 18.82
N TYR A 184 -0.45 1.59 19.59
CA TYR A 184 -0.65 1.27 21.00
C TYR A 184 -1.90 0.41 21.11
N SER A 185 -1.78 -0.78 21.72
CA SER A 185 -2.87 -1.73 21.88
C SER A 185 -2.53 -2.82 22.91
N GLU A 186 -3.53 -3.42 23.54
CA GLU A 186 -3.35 -4.60 24.39
C GLU A 186 -2.88 -5.81 23.57
N SER A 187 -3.32 -5.86 22.30
CA SER A 187 -3.02 -6.91 21.31
C SER A 187 -1.79 -6.63 20.45
N SER A 188 -0.96 -5.65 20.82
CA SER A 188 0.24 -5.24 20.08
C SER A 188 1.19 -6.40 19.74
N ASP A 189 1.40 -7.34 20.67
CA ASP A 189 2.28 -8.51 20.46
C ASP A 189 1.79 -9.38 19.27
N LYS A 190 0.46 -9.60 19.18
CA LYS A 190 -0.16 -10.39 18.12
C LYS A 190 -0.05 -9.67 16.77
N PHE A 191 -0.32 -8.37 16.76
CA PHE A 191 -0.20 -7.57 15.55
C PHE A 191 1.25 -7.55 15.05
N GLU A 192 2.22 -7.30 15.94
CA GLU A 192 3.65 -7.26 15.58
C GLU A 192 4.10 -8.57 14.92
N ALA A 193 3.70 -9.72 15.48
CA ALA A 193 4.02 -11.03 14.94
C ALA A 193 3.47 -11.24 13.52
N ASN A 194 2.28 -10.70 13.22
CA ASN A 194 1.69 -10.75 11.89
C ASN A 194 2.31 -9.70 10.95
N TRP A 195 2.58 -8.48 11.43
CA TRP A 195 3.18 -7.41 10.64
C TRP A 195 4.57 -7.79 10.13
N LYS A 196 5.37 -8.49 10.95
CA LYS A 196 6.70 -9.01 10.57
C LYS A 196 6.67 -10.00 9.40
N LYS A 197 5.50 -10.54 9.03
CA LYS A 197 5.33 -11.40 7.84
C LYS A 197 5.24 -10.58 6.55
N ILE A 198 5.01 -9.27 6.65
CA ILE A 198 4.99 -8.32 5.53
C ILE A 198 6.39 -7.72 5.36
N THR A 199 6.90 -7.79 4.13
CA THR A 199 8.14 -7.11 3.75
C THR A 199 7.80 -5.93 2.84
N LEU A 200 8.15 -4.73 3.27
CA LEU A 200 7.97 -3.48 2.53
C LEU A 200 9.29 -2.98 1.95
N ASN A 201 9.21 -2.06 0.98
CA ASN A 201 10.37 -1.32 0.46
C ASN A 201 11.09 -0.47 1.54
N GLU A 202 12.32 -0.06 1.26
CA GLU A 202 13.20 0.63 2.23
C GLU A 202 12.71 2.04 2.66
N ASN A 203 11.79 2.62 1.90
CA ASN A 203 11.23 3.95 2.17
C ASN A 203 9.99 3.91 3.08
N ALA A 204 9.49 2.71 3.41
CA ALA A 204 8.36 2.54 4.30
C ALA A 204 8.65 3.13 5.70
N PRO A 205 7.63 3.69 6.38
CA PRO A 205 7.77 4.16 7.74
C PRO A 205 8.09 3.00 8.69
N VAL A 206 8.84 3.28 9.75
CA VAL A 206 9.06 2.30 10.82
C VAL A 206 7.76 2.12 11.58
N VAL A 207 7.26 0.89 11.66
CA VAL A 207 6.08 0.60 12.48
C VAL A 207 6.52 0.02 13.82
N THR A 208 6.19 0.71 14.90
CA THR A 208 6.49 0.30 16.28
C THR A 208 5.21 -0.10 16.99
N PHE A 209 5.25 -1.26 17.66
CA PHE A 209 4.12 -1.78 18.43
C PHE A 209 4.40 -1.59 19.92
N ILE A 210 3.43 -1.03 20.63
CA ILE A 210 3.55 -0.67 22.04
C ILE A 210 2.37 -1.29 22.78
N LYS A 211 2.67 -2.10 23.79
CA LYS A 211 1.63 -2.70 24.63
C LYS A 211 1.06 -1.65 25.56
N ASP A 212 -0.22 -1.34 25.42
CA ASP A 212 -0.91 -0.31 26.18
C ASP A 212 -2.39 -0.67 26.34
N SER A 213 -3.00 -0.30 27.46
CA SER A 213 -4.45 -0.41 27.69
C SER A 213 -5.29 0.55 26.83
N ILE A 214 -4.67 1.60 26.30
CA ILE A 214 -5.34 2.61 25.47
C ILE A 214 -4.99 2.39 24.00
N ASN A 215 -5.99 2.03 23.20
CA ASN A 215 -5.82 1.92 21.75
C ASN A 215 -5.63 3.31 21.12
N ARG A 216 -4.49 3.54 20.46
CA ARG A 216 -4.21 4.77 19.71
C ARG A 216 -3.13 4.54 18.64
N ILE A 217 -3.09 5.41 17.65
CA ILE A 217 -2.01 5.47 16.67
C ILE A 217 -1.38 6.87 16.71
N GLU A 218 -0.06 6.93 16.74
CA GLU A 218 0.70 8.17 16.62
C GLU A 218 1.52 8.14 15.33
N LEU A 219 1.49 9.25 14.59
CA LEU A 219 2.28 9.45 13.38
C LEU A 219 3.39 10.46 13.69
N ILE A 220 4.64 10.10 13.41
CA ILE A 220 5.79 11.01 13.51
C ILE A 220 6.15 11.46 12.10
N ILE A 221 5.88 12.72 11.80
CA ILE A 221 6.20 13.36 10.52
C ILE A 221 7.44 14.23 10.71
N LYS A 222 8.45 14.07 9.84
CA LYS A 222 9.69 14.86 9.83
C LYS A 222 9.72 15.78 8.61
#